data_AF-A0A9D9J4A4-F1
#
_entry.id   AF-A0A9D9J4A4-F1
#
_cell.length_a   1.000
_cell.length_b   1.000
_cell.length_c   1.000
_cell.angle_alpha   90.00
_cell.angle_beta   90.00
_cell.angle_gamma   90.00
#
_symmetry.space_group_name_H-M   'P 1'
#
loop_
_entity.id
_entity.type
_entity.pdbx_description
1 polymer ?
#
loop_
_entity_poly.entity_id
_entity_poly.type
_entity_poly.pdbx_seq_one_letter_code
_entity_poly.pdbx_strand_id
1 'polypeptide(L)'
;MKTRKIFRHKIVTACAAAVLALAIYPGQTYAQTGSEALPHVRVTHDPRAAAMGGAGVVSASLAWASFSNAAAIPYSGQTMDVAASYHNWQPDAAATSFISAAGAWNIKGKVGLALGFSWGANPEYESFNGYGESEGMFSPSDMQVNFGIGWRFLPYLSAGANVKYVRSSLAEGHAYGAVASDLFLMSEVSDFRMALGVS
;
A
#
# COMPACT_ATOMS: atom_id res chain seq x y z
N MET A 1 6.21 5.64 44.14
CA MET A 1 5.42 5.86 42.89
C MET A 1 6.14 6.69 41.81
N LYS A 2 7.15 7.52 42.12
CA LYS A 2 7.90 8.34 41.12
C LYS A 2 8.87 7.56 40.22
N THR A 3 9.46 6.46 40.69
CA THR A 3 10.53 5.70 40.00
C THR A 3 10.07 4.92 38.76
N ARG A 4 8.82 4.42 38.74
CA ARG A 4 8.26 3.71 37.57
C ARG A 4 7.99 4.63 36.37
N LYS A 5 7.73 5.93 36.59
CA LYS A 5 7.48 6.91 35.51
C LYS A 5 8.78 7.28 34.78
N ILE A 6 9.88 7.43 35.53
CA ILE A 6 11.20 7.78 34.99
C ILE A 6 11.76 6.64 34.13
N PHE A 7 11.57 5.39 34.55
CA PHE A 7 12.04 4.21 33.81
C PHE A 7 11.31 4.03 32.47
N ARG A 8 9.99 4.29 32.46
CA ARG A 8 9.18 4.28 31.22
C ARG A 8 9.58 5.38 30.24
N HIS A 9 9.87 6.59 30.73
CA HIS A 9 10.38 7.67 29.87
C HIS A 9 11.73 7.30 29.24
N LYS A 10 12.68 6.78 30.03
CA LYS A 10 14.00 6.40 29.51
C LYS A 10 13.94 5.28 28.46
N ILE A 11 13.02 4.32 28.60
CA ILE A 11 12.82 3.27 27.60
C ILE A 11 12.20 3.83 26.31
N VAL A 12 11.20 4.71 26.42
CA VAL A 12 10.56 5.34 25.24
C VAL A 12 11.57 6.21 24.48
N THR A 13 12.39 7.01 25.19
CA THR A 13 13.43 7.82 24.55
C THR A 13 14.55 6.96 23.94
N ALA A 14 14.91 5.84 24.57
CA ALA A 14 15.90 4.91 24.03
C ALA A 14 15.37 4.14 22.79
N CYS A 15 14.10 3.75 22.77
CA CYS A 15 13.48 3.14 21.59
C CYS A 15 13.35 4.13 20.43
N ALA A 16 12.97 5.39 20.71
CA ALA A 16 12.93 6.44 19.68
C ALA A 16 14.34 6.72 19.09
N ALA A 17 15.38 6.72 19.92
CA ALA A 17 16.76 6.88 19.47
C ALA A 17 17.26 5.66 18.68
N ALA A 18 16.88 4.44 19.05
CA ALA A 18 17.25 3.22 18.33
C ALA A 18 16.56 3.13 16.96
N VAL A 19 15.30 3.59 16.85
CA VAL A 19 14.58 3.69 15.57
C VAL A 19 15.22 4.75 14.66
N LEU A 20 15.68 5.87 15.23
CA LEU A 20 16.42 6.90 14.48
C LEU A 20 17.79 6.40 14.01
N ALA A 21 18.47 5.55 14.79
CA ALA A 21 19.77 4.98 14.43
C ALA A 21 19.68 3.90 13.34
N LEU A 22 18.58 3.16 13.26
CA LEU A 22 18.31 2.19 12.18
C LEU A 22 17.92 2.87 10.86
N ALA A 23 17.41 4.11 10.90
CA ALA A 23 17.12 4.89 9.71
C ALA A 23 18.36 5.49 9.01
N ILE A 24 19.56 5.38 9.60
CA ILE A 24 20.80 6.00 9.10
C ILE A 24 21.73 4.97 8.44
N TYR A 25 21.36 3.68 8.35
CA TYR A 25 22.16 2.74 7.55
C TYR A 25 22.01 3.07 6.06
N PRO A 26 23.10 3.46 5.34
CA PRO A 26 23.07 3.56 3.90
C PRO A 26 23.12 2.14 3.33
N GLY A 27 22.01 1.42 3.42
CA GLY A 27 21.78 0.27 2.55
C GLY A 27 21.83 0.78 1.12
N GLN A 28 22.60 0.10 0.27
CA GLN A 28 22.66 0.38 -1.16
C GLN A 28 21.23 0.27 -1.73
N THR A 29 20.53 1.40 -1.86
CA THR A 29 19.31 1.47 -2.62
C THR A 29 19.72 1.46 -4.09
N TYR A 30 19.43 0.36 -4.77
CA TYR A 30 19.41 0.37 -6.22
C TYR A 30 18.21 1.22 -6.64
N ALA A 31 18.39 2.54 -6.64
CA ALA A 31 17.49 3.44 -7.34
C ALA A 31 17.63 3.10 -8.83
N GLN A 32 16.73 2.26 -9.35
CA GLN A 32 16.61 2.09 -10.79
C GLN A 32 16.20 3.44 -11.37
N THR A 33 17.11 4.02 -12.14
CA THR A 33 16.91 5.30 -12.83
C THR A 33 15.73 5.17 -13.79
N GLY A 34 14.57 5.68 -13.39
CA GLY A 34 13.61 6.36 -14.29
C GLY A 34 12.68 5.53 -15.18
N SER A 35 12.57 4.20 -15.04
CA SER A 35 11.53 3.44 -15.76
C SER A 35 10.87 2.44 -14.82
N GLU A 36 9.68 2.78 -14.34
CA GLU A 36 8.83 1.81 -13.66
C GLU A 36 8.12 0.93 -14.66
N ALA A 37 8.27 -0.38 -14.52
CA ALA A 37 7.60 -1.33 -15.39
C ALA A 37 6.06 -1.32 -15.24
N LEU A 38 5.55 -0.94 -14.06
CA LEU A 38 4.12 -1.00 -13.70
C LEU A 38 3.74 0.24 -12.85
N PRO A 39 3.56 1.42 -13.47
CA PRO A 39 3.32 2.67 -12.74
C PRO A 39 1.95 2.70 -12.01
N HIS A 40 0.98 1.88 -12.44
CA HIS A 40 -0.33 1.80 -11.81
C HIS A 40 -0.26 1.40 -10.33
N VAL A 41 0.79 0.69 -9.91
CA VAL A 41 0.96 0.19 -8.53
C VAL A 41 1.07 1.32 -7.50
N ARG A 42 1.45 2.53 -7.93
CA ARG A 42 1.56 3.71 -7.07
C ARG A 42 0.29 4.54 -6.98
N VAL A 43 -0.72 4.21 -7.78
CA VAL A 43 -1.98 4.94 -7.78
C VAL A 43 -2.72 4.67 -6.47
N THR A 44 -3.16 5.74 -5.80
CA THR A 44 -3.86 5.61 -4.52
C THR A 44 -5.30 5.17 -4.75
N HIS A 45 -5.66 4.00 -4.23
CA HIS A 45 -7.02 3.46 -4.33
C HIS A 45 -7.93 3.82 -3.14
N ASP A 46 -7.35 4.33 -2.04
CA ASP A 46 -8.09 4.85 -0.88
C ASP A 46 -8.50 6.32 -1.13
N PRO A 47 -9.81 6.63 -1.19
CA PRO A 47 -10.29 8.00 -1.37
C PRO A 47 -9.86 8.96 -0.24
N ARG A 48 -9.71 8.47 1.00
CA ARG A 48 -9.25 9.29 2.13
C ARG A 48 -7.78 9.65 1.98
N ALA A 49 -6.93 8.67 1.66
CA ALA A 49 -5.53 8.94 1.40
C ALA A 49 -5.36 9.86 0.18
N ALA A 50 -6.17 9.67 -0.87
CA ALA A 50 -6.19 10.54 -2.05
C ALA A 50 -6.53 12.00 -1.68
N ALA A 51 -7.59 12.22 -0.90
CA ALA A 51 -7.98 13.55 -0.42
C ALA A 51 -6.91 14.21 0.49
N MET A 52 -6.09 13.40 1.15
CA MET A 52 -4.96 13.83 1.98
C MET A 52 -3.64 13.94 1.19
N GLY A 53 -3.69 13.97 -0.14
CA GLY A 53 -2.49 14.11 -0.99
C GLY A 53 -1.60 12.86 -1.00
N GLY A 54 -2.17 11.68 -0.84
CA GLY A 54 -1.45 10.40 -0.79
C GLY A 54 -0.96 10.01 0.62
N ALA A 55 -1.33 10.75 1.66
CA ALA A 55 -0.98 10.41 3.04
C ALA A 55 -1.80 9.20 3.54
N GLY A 56 -1.21 8.01 3.47
CA GLY A 56 -1.87 6.75 3.86
C GLY A 56 -1.09 5.84 4.82
N VAL A 57 0.23 6.00 4.96
CA VAL A 57 1.07 5.01 5.68
C VAL A 57 0.71 4.87 7.17
N VAL A 58 0.27 5.96 7.82
CA VAL A 58 -0.16 5.98 9.23
C VAL A 58 -1.68 6.16 9.37
N SER A 59 -2.30 6.85 8.41
CA SER A 59 -3.67 7.36 8.48
C SER A 59 -4.66 6.64 7.55
N ALA A 60 -4.24 5.61 6.81
CA ALA A 60 -5.13 4.90 5.90
C ALA A 60 -6.35 4.30 6.63
N SER A 61 -7.46 4.21 5.91
CA SER A 61 -8.61 3.46 6.42
C SER A 61 -8.23 2.00 6.65
N LEU A 62 -8.88 1.37 7.64
CA LEU A 62 -8.62 -0.02 7.96
C LEU A 62 -8.83 -0.94 6.73
N ALA A 63 -9.91 -0.76 5.97
CA ALA A 63 -10.19 -1.55 4.77
C ALA A 63 -9.04 -1.56 3.74
N TRP A 64 -8.35 -0.42 3.57
CA TRP A 64 -7.31 -0.22 2.56
C TRP A 64 -5.89 -0.58 3.04
N ALA A 65 -5.76 -1.25 4.18
CA ALA A 65 -4.46 -1.56 4.78
C ALA A 65 -3.54 -2.43 3.88
N SER A 66 -4.10 -3.26 3.01
CA SER A 66 -3.34 -4.08 2.03
C SER A 66 -2.72 -3.25 0.90
N PHE A 67 -3.27 -2.07 0.61
CA PHE A 67 -2.72 -1.11 -0.35
C PHE A 67 -1.74 -0.13 0.30
N SER A 68 -1.82 0.01 1.62
CA SER A 68 -1.06 0.95 2.42
C SER A 68 -0.21 0.20 3.45
N ASN A 69 -0.65 0.15 4.71
CA ASN A 69 0.13 -0.40 5.81
C ASN A 69 -0.67 -1.41 6.65
N ALA A 70 -0.39 -2.71 6.49
CA ALA A 70 -1.01 -3.76 7.30
C ALA A 70 -0.61 -3.73 8.79
N ALA A 71 0.51 -3.10 9.15
CA ALA A 71 0.91 -2.96 10.57
C ALA A 71 -0.07 -2.08 11.37
N ALA A 72 -0.87 -1.25 10.70
CA ALA A 72 -1.88 -0.41 11.35
C ALA A 72 -3.12 -1.18 11.81
N ILE A 73 -3.42 -2.33 11.21
CA ILE A 73 -4.66 -3.09 11.45
C ILE A 73 -4.87 -3.41 12.94
N PRO A 74 -3.88 -3.96 13.68
CA PRO A 74 -4.09 -4.34 15.08
C PRO A 74 -4.33 -3.17 16.04
N TYR A 75 -4.02 -1.93 15.63
CA TYR A 75 -4.30 -0.71 16.39
C TYR A 75 -5.72 -0.16 16.16
N SER A 76 -6.40 -0.63 15.12
CA SER A 76 -7.76 -0.19 14.85
C SER A 76 -8.72 -0.65 15.96
N GLY A 77 -9.62 0.25 16.37
CA GLY A 77 -10.75 -0.10 17.24
C GLY A 77 -11.83 -0.90 16.52
N GLN A 78 -11.79 -0.96 15.19
CA GLN A 78 -12.74 -1.72 14.37
C GLN A 78 -12.27 -3.15 14.18
N THR A 79 -13.18 -4.11 14.35
CA THR A 79 -12.89 -5.54 14.10
C THR A 79 -12.81 -5.85 12.61
N MET A 80 -13.68 -5.28 11.79
CA MET A 80 -13.71 -5.53 10.35
C MET A 80 -14.11 -4.23 9.64
N ASP A 81 -13.53 -4.00 8.47
CA ASP A 81 -13.84 -2.86 7.62
C ASP A 81 -13.75 -3.31 6.15
N VAL A 82 -14.70 -2.89 5.33
CA VAL A 82 -14.78 -3.21 3.90
C VAL A 82 -15.14 -1.93 3.13
N ALA A 83 -14.51 -1.73 1.99
CA ALA A 83 -14.68 -0.52 1.20
C ALA A 83 -14.60 -0.83 -0.30
N ALA A 84 -15.21 0.03 -1.09
CA ALA A 84 -15.04 0.08 -2.54
C ALA A 84 -14.79 1.54 -2.96
N SER A 85 -14.10 1.73 -4.07
CA SER A 85 -13.82 3.04 -4.63
C SER A 85 -13.86 3.00 -6.15
N TYR A 86 -14.19 4.16 -6.73
CA TYR A 86 -14.04 4.45 -8.14
C TYR A 86 -13.32 5.78 -8.26
N HIS A 87 -12.29 5.86 -9.10
CA HIS A 87 -11.65 7.13 -9.40
C HIS A 87 -11.11 7.16 -10.84
N ASN A 88 -11.10 8.36 -11.42
CA ASN A 88 -10.48 8.63 -12.71
C ASN A 88 -9.07 9.19 -12.48
N TRP A 89 -8.05 8.49 -12.96
CA TRP A 89 -6.65 8.85 -12.80
C TRP A 89 -6.16 9.63 -14.02
N GLN A 90 -5.69 10.86 -13.79
CA GLN A 90 -5.20 11.77 -14.82
C GLN A 90 -6.16 11.86 -16.02
N PRO A 91 -7.38 12.40 -15.85
CA PRO A 91 -8.43 12.40 -16.87
C PRO A 91 -7.99 13.02 -18.21
N ASP A 92 -7.10 14.01 -18.15
CA ASP A 92 -6.59 14.73 -19.34
C ASP A 92 -5.28 14.14 -19.89
N ALA A 93 -4.75 13.06 -19.30
CA ALA A 93 -3.52 12.42 -19.76
C ALA A 93 -3.66 10.90 -19.91
N ALA A 94 -3.62 10.15 -18.80
CA ALA A 94 -3.76 8.69 -18.85
C ALA A 94 -5.22 8.26 -19.11
N ALA A 95 -6.18 9.06 -18.65
CA ALA A 95 -7.62 8.80 -18.75
C ALA A 95 -8.02 7.39 -18.26
N THR A 96 -7.33 6.88 -17.24
CA THR A 96 -7.55 5.54 -16.70
C THR A 96 -8.61 5.57 -15.62
N SER A 97 -9.63 4.72 -15.74
CA SER A 97 -10.66 4.54 -14.72
C SER A 97 -10.35 3.34 -13.84
N PHE A 98 -10.23 3.54 -12.53
CA PHE A 98 -10.01 2.46 -11.57
C PHE A 98 -11.28 2.15 -10.78
N ILE A 99 -11.59 0.87 -10.66
CA ILE A 99 -12.57 0.31 -9.72
C ILE A 99 -11.81 -0.56 -8.74
N SER A 100 -11.97 -0.30 -7.44
CA SER A 100 -11.22 -1.01 -6.40
C SER A 100 -12.14 -1.45 -5.27
N ALA A 101 -11.78 -2.55 -4.62
CA ALA A 101 -12.42 -3.05 -3.42
C ALA A 101 -11.36 -3.55 -2.44
N ALA A 102 -11.59 -3.34 -1.15
CA ALA A 102 -10.67 -3.79 -0.12
C ALA A 102 -11.41 -4.15 1.16
N GLY A 103 -10.77 -4.96 1.98
CA GLY A 103 -11.28 -5.31 3.30
C GLY A 103 -10.17 -5.72 4.23
N ALA A 104 -10.40 -5.52 5.51
CA ALA A 104 -9.47 -5.93 6.55
C ALA A 104 -10.21 -6.44 7.79
N TRP A 105 -9.53 -7.32 8.50
CA TRP A 105 -10.00 -7.97 9.72
C TRP A 105 -8.94 -7.86 10.80
N ASN A 106 -9.26 -7.16 11.89
CA ASN A 106 -8.51 -7.14 13.12
C ASN A 106 -8.96 -8.27 14.07
N ILE A 107 -8.05 -9.19 14.34
CA ILE A 107 -8.22 -10.32 15.23
C ILE A 107 -7.71 -9.95 16.61
N LYS A 108 -8.66 -9.54 17.48
CA LYS A 108 -8.44 -9.26 18.91
C LYS A 108 -7.34 -8.21 19.18
N GLY A 109 -7.12 -7.27 18.28
CA GLY A 109 -6.07 -6.26 18.41
C GLY A 109 -4.66 -6.86 18.42
N LYS A 110 -4.46 -8.07 17.90
CA LYS A 110 -3.13 -8.71 17.88
C LYS A 110 -2.67 -9.00 16.47
N VAL A 111 -3.54 -9.60 15.67
CA VAL A 111 -3.25 -9.96 14.29
C VAL A 111 -4.22 -9.22 13.38
N GLY A 112 -3.74 -8.75 12.26
CA GLY A 112 -4.52 -8.11 11.22
C GLY A 112 -4.36 -8.86 9.91
N LEU A 113 -5.45 -9.02 9.16
CA LEU A 113 -5.42 -9.51 7.80
C LEU A 113 -6.09 -8.47 6.90
N ALA A 114 -5.60 -8.29 5.68
CA ALA A 114 -6.22 -7.43 4.70
C ALA A 114 -6.15 -8.04 3.31
N LEU A 115 -7.14 -7.74 2.50
CA LEU A 115 -7.24 -8.14 1.10
C LEU A 115 -7.63 -6.91 0.28
N GLY A 116 -7.12 -6.84 -0.94
CA GLY A 116 -7.36 -5.71 -1.83
C GLY A 116 -7.39 -6.15 -3.28
N PHE A 117 -8.26 -5.51 -4.06
CA PHE A 117 -8.36 -5.70 -5.50
C PHE A 117 -8.55 -4.35 -6.18
N SER A 118 -7.87 -4.14 -7.31
CA SER A 118 -8.07 -2.99 -8.18
C SER A 118 -8.02 -3.41 -9.64
N TRP A 119 -8.88 -2.81 -10.44
CA TRP A 119 -8.92 -2.93 -11.89
C TRP A 119 -8.94 -1.54 -12.52
N GLY A 120 -7.93 -1.24 -13.33
CA GLY A 120 -7.81 -0.05 -14.17
C GLY A 120 -8.19 -0.37 -15.60
N ALA A 121 -9.15 0.37 -16.15
CA ALA A 121 -9.50 0.35 -17.58
C ALA A 121 -8.89 1.58 -18.25
N ASN A 122 -8.04 1.36 -19.26
CA ASN A 122 -7.40 2.41 -20.03
C ASN A 122 -8.17 2.67 -21.34
N PRO A 123 -7.97 3.84 -21.97
CA PRO A 123 -8.58 4.17 -23.25
C PRO A 123 -8.25 3.14 -24.34
N GLU A 124 -9.24 2.85 -25.17
CA GLU A 124 -9.10 1.94 -26.30
C GLU A 124 -8.27 2.58 -27.42
N TYR A 125 -7.46 1.78 -28.10
CA TYR A 125 -6.69 2.21 -29.28
C TYR A 125 -6.75 1.15 -30.38
N GLU A 126 -6.55 1.59 -31.62
CA GLU A 126 -6.49 0.69 -32.78
C GLU A 126 -5.12 0.04 -32.89
N SER A 127 -5.07 -1.29 -32.92
CA SER A 127 -3.84 -2.06 -33.06
C SER A 127 -3.58 -2.34 -34.54
N PHE A 128 -2.30 -2.31 -34.93
CA PHE A 128 -1.86 -2.54 -36.31
C PHE A 128 -0.80 -3.64 -36.35
N ASN A 129 -0.89 -4.51 -37.36
CA ASN A 129 0.12 -5.53 -37.60
C ASN A 129 1.40 -4.96 -38.22
N GLY A 130 2.44 -5.78 -38.35
CA GLY A 130 3.71 -5.39 -38.98
C GLY A 130 3.63 -5.02 -40.47
N TYR A 131 2.48 -5.25 -41.11
CA TYR A 131 2.19 -4.87 -42.50
C TYR A 131 1.30 -3.62 -42.61
N GLY A 132 0.90 -3.01 -41.47
CA GLY A 132 0.07 -1.81 -41.41
C GLY A 132 -1.45 -2.07 -41.54
N GLU A 133 -1.90 -3.31 -41.46
CA GLU A 133 -3.32 -3.65 -41.43
C GLU A 133 -3.86 -3.56 -40.00
N SER A 134 -5.08 -3.05 -39.85
CA SER A 134 -5.75 -2.96 -38.55
C SER A 134 -6.10 -4.35 -38.02
N GLU A 135 -5.63 -4.67 -36.82
CA GLU A 135 -5.98 -5.88 -36.06
C GLU A 135 -7.25 -5.67 -35.21
N GLY A 136 -7.82 -4.46 -35.25
CA GLY A 136 -9.01 -4.08 -34.49
C GLY A 136 -8.69 -3.22 -33.28
N MET A 137 -9.71 -3.01 -32.45
CA MET A 137 -9.62 -2.15 -31.28
C MET A 137 -9.25 -2.96 -30.03
N PHE A 138 -8.33 -2.42 -29.23
CA PHE A 138 -7.86 -3.04 -27.99
C PHE A 138 -7.94 -2.06 -26.83
N SER A 139 -8.51 -2.49 -25.70
CA SER A 139 -8.56 -1.71 -24.45
C SER A 139 -7.56 -2.27 -23.43
N PRO A 140 -6.51 -1.51 -23.08
CA PRO A 140 -5.54 -1.93 -22.09
C PRO A 140 -6.13 -1.96 -20.69
N SER A 141 -5.61 -2.84 -19.85
CA SER A 141 -6.07 -2.97 -18.48
C SER A 141 -4.96 -3.25 -17.49
N ASP A 142 -5.15 -2.74 -16.29
CA ASP A 142 -4.26 -2.91 -15.16
C ASP A 142 -5.01 -3.63 -14.03
N MET A 143 -4.39 -4.63 -13.43
CA MET A 143 -4.97 -5.41 -12.36
C MET A 143 -3.99 -5.50 -11.21
N GLN A 144 -4.49 -5.29 -9.99
CA GLN A 144 -3.74 -5.46 -8.76
C GLN A 144 -4.54 -6.26 -7.74
N VAL A 145 -3.89 -7.26 -7.14
CA VAL A 145 -4.41 -8.07 -6.04
C VAL A 145 -3.43 -7.99 -4.89
N ASN A 146 -3.90 -7.63 -3.70
CA ASN A 146 -3.08 -7.47 -2.52
C ASN A 146 -3.55 -8.37 -1.38
N PHE A 147 -2.59 -8.87 -0.61
CA PHE A 147 -2.80 -9.48 0.68
C PHE A 147 -1.88 -8.83 1.71
N GLY A 148 -2.40 -8.53 2.89
CA GLY A 148 -1.67 -7.91 3.98
C GLY A 148 -1.82 -8.69 5.27
N ILE A 149 -0.75 -8.78 6.06
CA ILE A 149 -0.76 -9.30 7.42
C ILE A 149 -0.07 -8.31 8.36
N GLY A 150 -0.70 -8.05 9.50
CA GLY A 150 -0.18 -7.22 10.57
C GLY A 150 -0.09 -7.99 11.87
N TRP A 151 0.95 -7.76 12.67
CA TRP A 151 1.11 -8.35 13.99
C TRP A 151 1.60 -7.34 15.01
N ARG A 152 0.82 -7.15 16.06
CA ARG A 152 1.17 -6.34 17.24
C ARG A 152 1.77 -7.24 18.30
N PHE A 153 3.09 -7.20 18.40
CA PHE A 153 3.87 -8.00 19.34
C PHE A 153 4.13 -7.26 20.66
N LEU A 154 4.06 -5.92 20.67
CA LEU A 154 4.08 -5.09 21.88
C LEU A 154 2.85 -4.16 21.90
N PRO A 155 2.38 -3.69 23.07
CA PRO A 155 1.23 -2.78 23.14
C PRO A 155 1.39 -1.51 22.28
N TYR A 156 2.63 -1.08 22.06
CA TYR A 156 3.01 0.12 21.33
C TYR A 156 3.82 -0.15 20.06
N LEU A 157 4.04 -1.42 19.68
CA LEU A 157 4.79 -1.76 18.46
C LEU A 157 4.13 -2.91 17.68
N SER A 158 3.98 -2.72 16.37
CA SER A 158 3.52 -3.72 15.41
C SER A 158 4.42 -3.77 14.18
N ALA A 159 4.43 -4.92 13.52
CA ALA A 159 5.03 -5.10 12.21
C ALA A 159 3.94 -5.53 11.22
N GLY A 160 4.17 -5.31 9.94
CA GLY A 160 3.26 -5.75 8.89
C GLY A 160 3.99 -6.04 7.60
N ALA A 161 3.38 -6.86 6.77
CA ALA A 161 3.86 -7.18 5.44
C ALA A 161 2.69 -7.20 4.47
N ASN A 162 2.88 -6.66 3.28
CA ASN A 162 1.95 -6.77 2.17
C ASN A 162 2.62 -7.53 1.03
N VAL A 163 1.84 -8.33 0.30
CA VAL A 163 2.23 -8.97 -0.95
C VAL A 163 1.22 -8.55 -2.01
N LYS A 164 1.73 -8.16 -3.17
CA LYS A 164 0.96 -7.61 -4.29
C LYS A 164 1.26 -8.44 -5.52
N TYR A 165 0.22 -8.93 -6.19
CA TYR A 165 0.32 -9.43 -7.56
C TYR A 165 -0.27 -8.37 -8.48
N VAL A 166 0.53 -7.94 -9.44
CA VAL A 166 0.21 -6.84 -10.35
C VAL A 166 0.35 -7.33 -11.78
N ARG A 167 -0.56 -6.93 -12.65
CA ARG A 167 -0.59 -7.34 -14.06
C ARG A 167 -1.05 -6.17 -14.91
N SER A 168 -0.39 -5.94 -16.04
CA SER A 168 -0.80 -4.98 -17.06
C SER A 168 -0.92 -5.68 -18.40
N SER A 169 -2.05 -5.48 -19.07
CA SER A 169 -2.35 -5.96 -20.42
C SER A 169 -2.26 -4.76 -21.36
N LEU A 170 -1.20 -4.70 -22.15
CA LEU A 170 -0.87 -3.51 -22.95
C LEU A 170 -1.35 -3.63 -24.40
N ALA A 171 -1.30 -4.83 -24.96
CA ALA A 171 -1.78 -5.15 -26.30
C ALA A 171 -2.24 -6.62 -26.36
N GLU A 172 -2.88 -7.03 -27.46
CA GLU A 172 -3.24 -8.43 -27.66
C GLU A 172 -2.01 -9.34 -27.57
N GLY A 173 -2.08 -10.40 -26.76
CA GLY A 173 -0.94 -11.29 -26.49
C GLY A 173 0.19 -10.70 -25.63
N HIS A 174 0.14 -9.42 -25.27
CA HIS A 174 1.18 -8.72 -24.53
C HIS A 174 0.69 -8.30 -23.14
N ALA A 175 0.83 -9.22 -22.18
CA ALA A 175 0.55 -8.96 -20.79
C ALA A 175 1.76 -9.28 -19.92
N TYR A 176 2.07 -8.39 -18.98
CA TYR A 176 3.18 -8.52 -18.05
C TYR A 176 2.64 -8.54 -16.63
N GLY A 177 3.25 -9.35 -15.76
CA GLY A 177 2.89 -9.39 -14.36
C GLY A 177 4.12 -9.47 -13.46
N ALA A 178 3.98 -8.95 -12.25
CA ALA A 178 5.02 -8.97 -11.24
C ALA A 178 4.43 -9.26 -9.86
N VAL A 179 5.30 -9.70 -8.96
CA VAL A 179 4.99 -9.78 -7.53
C VAL A 179 5.84 -8.74 -6.82
N ALA A 180 5.22 -7.94 -5.97
CA ALA A 180 5.87 -6.96 -5.11
C ALA A 180 5.52 -7.24 -3.64
N SER A 181 6.33 -6.73 -2.73
CA SER A 181 6.09 -6.88 -1.31
C SER A 181 6.51 -5.64 -0.54
N ASP A 182 5.72 -5.27 0.46
CA ASP A 182 6.06 -4.19 1.38
C ASP A 182 6.30 -4.77 2.78
N LEU A 183 7.17 -4.13 3.55
CA LEU A 183 7.39 -4.40 4.97
C LEU A 183 7.23 -3.12 5.78
N PHE A 184 6.56 -3.21 6.91
CA PHE A 184 6.25 -2.07 7.77
C PHE A 184 6.57 -2.35 9.24
N LEU A 185 6.95 -1.29 9.93
CA LEU A 185 7.01 -1.21 11.39
C LEU A 185 6.20 0.02 11.82
N MET A 186 5.29 -0.14 12.78
CA MET A 186 4.45 0.93 13.28
C MET A 186 4.48 0.98 14.80
N SER A 187 4.50 2.19 15.35
CA SER A 187 4.40 2.44 16.77
C SER A 187 3.27 3.40 17.10
N GLU A 188 2.56 3.12 18.19
CA GLU A 188 1.52 3.97 18.75
C GLU A 188 1.77 4.20 20.25
N VAL A 189 2.00 5.46 20.62
CA VAL A 189 2.26 5.89 22.00
C VAL A 189 1.31 7.03 22.31
N SER A 190 0.24 6.74 23.07
CA SER A 190 -0.86 7.67 23.31
C SER A 190 -1.43 8.18 21.97
N ASP A 191 -1.43 9.49 21.72
CA ASP A 191 -1.99 10.09 20.50
C ASP A 191 -0.98 10.16 19.35
N PHE A 192 0.26 9.75 19.60
CA PHE A 192 1.34 9.84 18.63
C PHE A 192 1.53 8.51 17.92
N ARG A 193 1.47 8.54 16.60
CA ARG A 193 1.66 7.37 15.72
C ARG A 193 2.79 7.64 14.74
N MET A 194 3.64 6.65 14.56
CA MET A 194 4.69 6.66 13.54
C MET A 194 4.72 5.32 12.82
N ALA A 195 5.04 5.35 11.53
CA ALA A 195 5.30 4.15 10.77
C ALA A 195 6.51 4.37 9.87
N LEU A 196 7.25 3.28 9.64
CA LEU A 196 8.35 3.17 8.70
C LEU A 196 8.09 1.94 7.85
N GLY A 197 8.49 1.98 6.59
CA GLY A 197 8.36 0.83 5.71
C GLY A 197 9.25 0.91 4.49
N VAL A 198 9.35 -0.22 3.82
CA VAL A 198 10.01 -0.39 2.53
C VAL A 198 9.04 -1.09 1.58
N SER A 199 9.06 -0.67 0.32
CA SER A 199 8.21 -1.15 -0.78
C SER A 199 9.06 -1.39 -2.02
#